data_AF-A0A645JCF6-F1
#
_entry.id   AF-A0A645JCF6-F1
#
_cell.length_a   1.000
_cell.length_b   1.000
_cell.length_c   1.000
_cell.angle_alpha   90.00
_cell.angle_beta   90.00
_cell.angle_gamma   90.00
#
_symmetry.space_group_name_H-M   'P 1'
#
loop_
_entity.id
_entity.type
_entity.pdbx_description
1 polymer ?
#
loop_
_entity_poly.entity_id
_entity_poly.type
_entity_poly.pdbx_seq_one_letter_code
_entity_poly.pdbx_strand_id
1 'polypeptide(L)' 'MDDGKIAMDGAPKEVFAQVEELRSLGLTVPDTVDLLDRLRRDGLDLPLDALTVDECADAVASALR' A
#
# COMPACT_ATOMS: atom_id res chain seq x y z
N MET A 1 12.24 3.55 11.78
CA MET A 1 13.33 3.06 12.65
C MET A 1 12.64 2.41 13.82
N ASP A 2 12.81 1.10 13.97
CA ASP A 2 12.26 0.36 15.11
C ASP A 2 13.45 -0.27 15.84
N ASP A 3 13.56 0.02 17.13
CA ASP A 3 14.48 -0.63 18.08
C ASP A 3 15.97 -0.77 17.67
N GLY A 4 16.51 0.21 16.93
CA GLY A 4 17.95 0.25 16.58
C GLY A 4 18.38 -0.65 15.42
N LYS A 5 17.44 -1.20 14.64
CA LYS A 5 17.72 -1.92 13.38
C LYS A 5 17.06 -1.21 12.19
N ILE A 6 17.68 -1.32 11.01
CA ILE A 6 17.07 -0.85 9.77
C ILE A 6 15.86 -1.76 9.51
N ALA A 7 14.66 -1.22 9.74
CA ALA A 7 13.41 -1.97 9.63
C ALA A 7 13.10 -2.32 8.16
N MET A 8 13.49 -1.45 7.22
CA MET A 8 13.38 -1.67 5.78
C MET A 8 14.49 -0.90 5.07
N ASP A 9 15.21 -1.58 4.17
CA ASP A 9 16.25 -1.00 3.32
C ASP A 9 15.88 -1.37 1.87
N GLY A 10 15.36 -0.41 1.13
CA GLY A 10 14.77 -0.64 -0.19
C GLY A 10 14.28 0.66 -0.82
N ALA A 11 13.95 0.64 -2.11
CA ALA A 11 13.35 1.80 -2.77
C ALA A 11 12.01 2.15 -2.09
N PRO A 12 11.59 3.43 -2.06
CA PRO A 12 10.34 3.84 -1.42
C PRO A 12 9.14 2.95 -1.83
N LYS A 13 9.09 2.54 -3.09
CA LYS A 13 8.05 1.64 -3.62
C LYS A 13 7.99 0.27 -2.93
N GLU A 14 9.12 -0.31 -2.52
CA GLU A 14 9.17 -1.62 -1.85
C GLU A 14 8.69 -1.51 -0.41
N VAL A 15 9.12 -0.45 0.29
CA VAL A 15 8.69 -0.13 1.66
C VAL A 15 7.18 0.11 1.72
N PHE A 16 6.64 0.84 0.73
CA PHE A 16 5.22 1.13 0.67
C PHE A 16 4.35 -0.02 0.16
N ALA A 17 4.92 -0.98 -0.58
CA ALA A 17 4.21 -2.21 -0.95
C ALA A 17 3.90 -3.10 0.27
N GLN A 18 4.67 -2.97 1.36
CA GLN A 18 4.46 -3.69 2.62
C GLN A 18 3.49 -2.93 3.55
N VAL A 19 2.31 -2.62 3.02
CA VAL A 19 1.22 -1.91 3.73
C VAL A 19 0.86 -2.60 5.05
N GLU A 20 0.79 -3.93 5.06
CA GLU A 20 0.49 -4.69 6.27
C GLU A 20 1.56 -4.51 7.35
N GLU A 21 2.83 -4.42 6.96
CA GLU A 21 3.94 -4.25 7.89
C GLU A 21 3.98 -2.82 8.44
N LEU A 22 3.75 -1.82 7.59
CA LEU A 22 3.57 -0.42 8.02
C LEU A 22 2.39 -0.27 9.00
N ARG A 23 1.27 -0.93 8.73
CA ARG A 23 0.10 -0.95 9.62
C ARG A 23 0.41 -1.68 10.94
N SER A 24 1.15 -2.78 10.90
CA SER A 24 1.58 -3.55 12.08
C SER A 24 2.55 -2.75 12.96
N LEU A 25 3.33 -1.86 12.37
CA LEU A 25 4.25 -0.94 13.08
C LEU A 25 3.53 0.30 13.63
N GLY A 26 2.21 0.41 13.47
CA GLY A 26 1.41 1.55 13.94
C GLY A 26 1.63 2.84 13.14
N LEU A 27 2.23 2.74 11.95
CA LEU A 27 2.42 3.87 11.05
C LEU A 27 1.13 4.14 10.28
N THR A 28 0.79 5.42 10.12
CA THR A 28 -0.41 5.82 9.37
C THR A 28 -0.16 5.61 7.88
N VAL A 29 -0.91 4.69 7.28
CA VAL A 29 -0.91 4.45 5.84
C VAL A 29 -1.78 5.50 5.12
N PRO A 30 -1.46 5.87 3.87
CA PRO A 30 -2.31 6.77 3.09
C PRO A 30 -3.71 6.17 2.84
N ASP A 31 -4.73 7.03 2.78
CA ASP A 31 -6.12 6.61 2.53
C ASP A 31 -6.29 5.88 1.18
N THR A 32 -5.49 6.24 0.16
CA THR A 32 -5.49 5.55 -1.14
C THR A 32 -5.12 4.09 -1.01
N VAL A 33 -4.10 3.81 -0.20
CA VAL A 33 -3.59 2.46 0.04
C VAL A 33 -4.57 1.65 0.88
N ASP A 34 -5.20 2.25 1.90
CA ASP A 34 -6.24 1.59 2.70
C ASP A 34 -7.45 1.18 1.84
N LEU A 35 -7.87 2.04 0.92
CA LEU A 35 -8.95 1.73 -0.02
C LEU A 35 -8.60 0.54 -0.92
N LEU A 36 -7.39 0.52 -1.48
CA LEU A 36 -6.93 -0.56 -2.35
C LEU A 36 -6.79 -1.89 -1.60
N ASP A 37 -6.30 -1.88 -0.35
CA ASP A 37 -6.24 -3.07 0.51
C ASP A 37 -7.62 -3.65 0.78
N ARG A 38 -8.61 -2.79 1.05
CA ARG A 38 -10.01 -3.22 1.23
C ARG A 38 -10.59 -3.84 -0.03
N LEU A 39 -10.42 -3.19 -1.18
CA LEU A 39 -10.90 -3.72 -2.45
C LEU A 39 -10.21 -5.05 -2.81
N ARG A 40 -8.93 -5.18 -2.46
CA ARG A 40 -8.19 -6.43 -2.65
C ARG A 40 -8.71 -7.58 -1.80
N ARG A 41 -9.09 -7.29 -0.55
CA ARG A 41 -9.78 -8.25 0.33
C ARG A 41 -11.16 -8.65 -0.19
N ASP A 42 -11.83 -7.75 -0.91
CA ASP A 42 -13.10 -8.02 -1.59
C ASP A 42 -12.92 -8.84 -2.90
N GLY A 43 -11.69 -9.20 -3.27
CA GLY A 43 -11.38 -10.11 -4.38
C GLY A 43 -10.89 -9.43 -5.66
N LEU A 44 -10.61 -8.12 -5.64
CA LEU A 44 -10.02 -7.40 -6.76
C LEU A 44 -8.49 -7.49 -6.73
N ASP A 45 -7.83 -7.89 -7.81
CA ASP A 45 -6.36 -7.92 -7.83
C ASP A 45 -5.81 -6.51 -8.08
N LEU A 46 -5.57 -5.77 -6.98
CA LEU A 46 -5.14 -4.38 -7.00
C LEU A 46 -3.72 -4.22 -6.44
N PRO A 47 -2.86 -3.43 -7.11
CA PRO A 47 -1.54 -3.10 -6.61
C PRO A 47 -1.65 -2.08 -5.46
N LEU A 48 -0.92 -2.33 -4.37
CA LEU A 48 -0.93 -1.50 -3.16
C LEU A 48 0.15 -0.42 -3.14
N ASP A 49 0.91 -0.30 -4.23
CA ASP A 49 1.99 0.68 -4.40
C ASP A 49 1.51 2.04 -4.94
N ALA A 50 0.19 2.18 -5.15
CA ALA A 50 -0.44 3.43 -5.57
C ALA A 50 -0.53 4.42 -4.39
N LEU A 51 0.47 5.29 -4.33
CA LEU A 51 0.62 6.31 -3.28
C LEU A 51 -0.07 7.63 -3.62
N THR A 52 -0.55 7.76 -4.85
CA THR A 52 -1.27 8.94 -5.34
C THR A 52 -2.72 8.59 -5.70
N VAL A 53 -3.57 9.62 -5.73
CA VAL A 53 -4.99 9.47 -6.11
C VAL A 53 -5.11 9.02 -7.55
N ASP A 54 -4.26 9.53 -8.45
CA ASP A 54 -4.27 9.16 -9.87
C ASP A 54 -3.91 7.69 -10.07
N GLU A 55 -2.84 7.20 -9.45
CA GLU A 55 -2.45 5.78 -9.49
C GLU A 55 -3.54 4.88 -8.90
N CYS A 56 -4.18 5.31 -7.81
CA CYS A 56 -5.29 4.59 -7.19
C CYS A 56 -6.49 4.51 -8.14
N ALA A 57 -6.84 5.60 -8.82
CA ALA A 57 -7.93 5.63 -9.77
C ALA A 57 -7.64 4.72 -10.97
N ASP A 58 -6.43 4.75 -11.51
CA ASP A 58 -6.00 3.89 -12.62
C ASP A 58 -6.00 2.41 -12.25
N ALA A 59 -5.55 2.07 -11.04
CA ALA A 59 -5.59 0.70 -10.51
C ALA A 59 -7.04 0.17 -10.42
N VAL A 60 -7.94 0.94 -9.80
CA VAL A 60 -9.35 0.58 -9.67
C VAL A 60 -10.05 0.49 -11.02
N ALA A 61 -9.78 1.44 -11.92
CA ALA A 61 -10.34 1.43 -13.28
C ALA A 61 -9.86 0.22 -14.09
N SER A 62 -8.61 -0.23 -13.88
CA SER A 62 -8.06 -1.41 -14.54
C SER A 62 -8.65 -2.72 -14.00
N ALA A 63 -8.96 -2.79 -12.71
CA ALA A 63 -9.56 -3.98 -12.09
C ALA A 63 -11.07 -4.16 -12.38
N LEU A 64 -11.75 -3.09 -12.80
CA LEU A 64 -13.18 -3.11 -13.18
C LEU A 64 -13.42 -3.37 -14.68
N ARG A 65 -12.35 -3.52 -15.47
CA ARG A 65 -12.42 -3.84 -16.91
C ARG A 65 -12.40 -5.34 -17.16
#